data_AF-A0A5K1EGB1-F1
#
_entry.id   AF-A0A5K1EGB1-F1
#
_cell.length_a   1.000
_cell.length_b   1.000
_cell.length_c   1.000
_cell.angle_alpha   90.00
_cell.angle_beta   90.00
_cell.angle_gamma   90.00
#
_symmetry.space_group_name_H-M   'P 1'
#
loop_
_entity.id
_entity.type
_entity.pdbx_description
1 polymer ?
#
loop_
_entity_poly.entity_id
_entity_poly.type
_entity_poly.pdbx_seq_one_letter_code
_entity_poly.pdbx_strand_id
1 'polypeptide(L)' 'LHSIGGLVPLLSYLKNSHAGIRAKAADVVTTIVQNNPRSQQLVMEANSFEPLMLNFSSDPDITVRTKALGAIS' A
#
# COMPACT_ATOMS: atom_id res chain seq x y z
N LEU A 1 2.91 -3.25 13.69
CA LEU A 1 3.35 -3.63 12.33
C LEU A 1 4.83 -3.35 12.08
N HIS A 2 5.36 -2.16 12.39
CA HIS A 2 6.81 -1.93 12.27
C HIS A 2 7.64 -2.70 13.31
N SER A 3 7.16 -2.79 14.57
CA SER A 3 7.85 -3.57 15.63
C SER A 3 7.80 -5.10 15.47
N ILE A 4 7.09 -5.61 14.44
CA ILE A 4 6.88 -7.05 14.19
C ILE A 4 7.35 -7.43 12.77
N GLY A 5 7.97 -6.52 12.02
CA GLY A 5 8.48 -6.79 10.67
C GLY A 5 7.41 -7.00 9.58
N GLY A 6 6.12 -6.79 9.88
CA GLY A 6 5.02 -7.09 8.96
C GLY A 6 4.84 -6.12 7.79
N LEU A 7 5.52 -4.97 7.82
CA LEU A 7 5.40 -3.96 6.77
C LEU A 7 6.00 -4.45 5.44
N VAL A 8 7.20 -5.02 5.45
CA VAL A 8 7.87 -5.46 4.21
C VAL A 8 7.08 -6.56 3.48
N PRO A 9 6.60 -7.63 4.14
CA PRO A 9 5.72 -8.60 3.50
C PRO A 9 4.40 -7.98 2.99
N LEU A 10 3.80 -7.06 3.75
CA LEU A 10 2.58 -6.37 3.33
C LEU A 10 2.78 -5.62 2.01
N LEU A 11 3.90 -4.93 1.87
CA LEU A 11 4.24 -4.18 0.66
C LEU A 11 4.48 -5.07 -0.54
N SER A 12 5.01 -6.29 -0.34
CA SER A 12 5.16 -7.28 -1.42
C SER A 12 3.81 -7.69 -2.01
N TYR A 13 2.73 -7.69 -1.21
CA TYR A 13 1.38 -8.01 -1.68
C TYR A 13 0.78 -6.96 -2.62
N LEU A 14 1.35 -5.74 -2.68
CA LEU A 14 0.96 -4.75 -3.68
C LEU A 14 1.26 -5.20 -5.12
N LYS A 15 2.17 -6.17 -5.31
CA LYS A 15 2.52 -6.74 -6.62
C LYS A 15 1.93 -8.14 -6.85
N ASN A 16 0.98 -8.57 -6.01
CA ASN A 16 0.39 -9.90 -6.11
C ASN A 16 -0.43 -10.07 -7.41
N SER A 17 -0.51 -11.29 -7.95
CA SER A 17 -1.31 -11.60 -9.14
C SER A 17 -2.81 -11.36 -8.94
N HIS A 18 -3.32 -11.56 -7.72
CA HIS A 18 -4.74 -11.40 -7.41
C HIS A 18 -5.08 -9.96 -7.00
N ALA A 19 -6.00 -9.34 -7.73
CA ALA A 19 -6.45 -7.97 -7.47
C ALA A 19 -7.00 -7.78 -6.05
N GLY A 20 -7.76 -8.74 -5.52
CA GLY A 20 -8.27 -8.66 -4.15
C GLY A 20 -7.18 -8.57 -3.08
N ILE A 21 -6.05 -9.26 -3.29
CA ILE A 21 -4.90 -9.21 -2.39
C ILE A 21 -4.23 -7.83 -2.50
N ARG A 22 -4.02 -7.32 -3.72
CA ARG A 22 -3.46 -5.96 -3.93
C ARG A 22 -4.33 -4.89 -3.29
N ALA A 23 -5.65 -4.97 -3.48
CA ALA A 23 -6.61 -4.02 -2.91
C ALA A 23 -6.57 -4.05 -1.39
N LYS A 24 -6.53 -5.25 -0.78
CA LYS A 24 -6.45 -5.36 0.69
C LYS A 24 -5.11 -4.87 1.23
N ALA A 25 -4.01 -5.13 0.52
CA ALA A 25 -2.70 -4.59 0.88
C ALA A 25 -2.71 -3.05 0.88
N ALA A 26 -3.24 -2.42 -0.18
CA ALA A 26 -3.37 -0.97 -0.26
C ALA A 26 -4.30 -0.37 0.83
N ASP A 27 -5.41 -1.06 1.15
CA ASP A 27 -6.35 -0.69 2.22
C ASP A 27 -5.70 -0.73 3.61
N VAL A 28 -4.87 -1.75 3.87
CA VAL A 28 -4.10 -1.84 5.12
C VAL A 28 -3.03 -0.76 5.18
N VAL A 29 -2.30 -0.50 4.09
CA VAL A 29 -1.32 0.59 4.04
C VAL A 29 -1.99 1.94 4.31
N THR A 30 -3.13 2.22 3.68
CA THR A 30 -3.95 3.41 3.92
C THR A 30 -4.25 3.60 5.41
N THR A 31 -4.74 2.54 6.05
CA THR A 31 -5.09 2.59 7.49
C THR A 31 -3.87 2.84 8.38
N ILE A 32 -2.69 2.34 7.99
CA ILE A 32 -1.44 2.49 8.77
C ILE A 32 -0.88 3.91 8.67
N VAL A 33 -0.97 4.54 7.50
CA VAL A 33 -0.40 5.88 7.23
C VAL A 33 -1.33 7.02 7.63
N GLN A 34 -2.65 6.79 7.65
CA GLN A 34 -3.62 7.80 8.05
C GLN A 34 -3.37 8.33 9.46
N ASN A 35 -3.25 9.65 9.58
CA ASN A 35 -2.97 10.35 10.84
C ASN A 35 -1.71 9.86 11.57
N ASN A 36 -0.74 9.26 10.84
CA ASN A 36 0.46 8.69 11.44
C ASN A 36 1.73 9.05 10.66
N PRO A 37 2.35 10.21 10.99
CA PRO A 37 3.57 10.69 10.31
C PRO A 37 4.74 9.71 10.35
N ARG A 38 4.87 8.95 11.44
CA ARG A 38 5.92 7.94 11.57
C ARG A 38 5.70 6.82 10.56
N SER A 39 4.49 6.28 10.47
CA SER A 39 4.13 5.27 9.48
C SER A 39 4.30 5.77 8.04
N GLN A 40 3.94 7.03 7.76
CA GLN A 40 4.16 7.65 6.45
C GLN A 40 5.65 7.61 6.06
N GLN A 41 6.54 8.05 6.95
CA GLN A 41 7.99 7.99 6.71
C GLN A 41 8.46 6.56 6.45
N LEU A 42 8.01 5.60 7.24
CA LEU A 42 8.41 4.20 7.11
C LEU A 42 7.96 3.57 5.78
N VAL A 43 6.79 3.95 5.28
CA VAL A 43 6.29 3.51 3.96
C VAL A 43 7.13 4.12 2.84
N MET A 44 7.52 5.40 2.98
CA MET A 44 8.39 6.09 2.03
C MET A 44 9.80 5.49 1.99
N GLU A 45 10.38 5.19 3.17
CA GLU A 45 11.69 4.53 3.30
C GLU A 45 11.71 3.11 2.74
N ALA A 46 10.58 2.39 2.80
CA ALA A 46 10.46 1.03 2.30
C ALA A 46 10.28 0.93 0.77
N ASN A 47 10.45 2.01 0.00
CA ASN A 47 10.23 2.08 -1.45
C ASN A 47 8.83 1.63 -1.89
N SER A 48 7.85 1.81 -1.02
CA SER A 48 6.46 1.38 -1.23
C SER A 48 5.69 2.27 -2.20
N PHE A 49 6.17 3.50 -2.38
CA PHE A 49 5.47 4.53 -3.12
C PHE A 49 5.32 4.17 -4.60
N GLU A 50 6.36 3.58 -5.22
CA GLU A 50 6.31 3.13 -6.60
C GLU A 50 5.21 2.05 -6.83
N PRO A 51 5.14 0.95 -6.06
CA PRO A 51 4.03 -0.01 -6.19
C PRO A 51 2.64 0.61 -5.98
N LEU A 52 2.49 1.55 -5.05
CA LEU A 52 1.21 2.26 -4.82
C LEU A 52 0.84 3.12 -6.03
N MET A 53 1.79 3.86 -6.59
CA MET A 53 1.59 4.66 -7.80
C MET A 53 1.26 3.80 -9.02
N LEU A 54 1.89 2.63 -9.17
CA LEU A 54 1.56 1.66 -10.22
C LEU A 54 0.14 1.12 -10.06
N ASN A 55 -0.23 0.71 -8.84
CA ASN A 55 -1.57 0.23 -8.53
C ASN A 55 -2.64 1.31 -8.74
N PHE A 56 -2.32 2.58 -8.48
CA PHE A 56 -3.22 3.70 -8.75
C PHE A 56 -3.36 4.01 -10.25
N SER A 57 -2.24 4.07 -10.97
CA SER A 57 -2.18 4.57 -12.36
C SER A 57 -2.53 3.52 -13.40
N SER A 58 -2.23 2.24 -13.14
CA SER A 58 -2.17 1.20 -14.18
C SER A 58 -2.92 -0.09 -13.83
N ASP A 59 -3.41 -0.29 -12.60
CA ASP A 59 -4.12 -1.52 -12.25
C ASP A 59 -5.43 -1.65 -13.04
N PRO A 60 -5.77 -2.84 -13.57
CA PRO A 60 -7.05 -3.06 -14.24
C PRO A 60 -8.26 -3.01 -13.29
N ASP A 61 -8.06 -3.25 -12.00
CA ASP A 61 -9.14 -3.27 -11.01
C ASP A 61 -9.33 -1.89 -10.36
N ILE A 62 -10.53 -1.32 -10.52
CA ILE A 62 -10.87 0.00 -9.97
C ILE A 62 -10.79 0.03 -8.44
N THR A 63 -11.09 -1.08 -7.77
CA THR A 63 -11.00 -1.19 -6.31
C THR A 63 -9.56 -1.03 -5.87
N VAL A 64 -8.62 -1.67 -6.57
CA VAL A 64 -7.19 -1.53 -6.29
C VAL A 64 -6.77 -0.07 -6.45
N ARG A 65 -7.20 0.59 -7.53
CA ARG A 65 -6.90 2.01 -7.77
C ARG A 65 -7.41 2.93 -6.66
N THR A 66 -8.68 2.77 -6.26
CA THR A 66 -9.29 3.58 -5.20
C THR A 66 -8.60 3.37 -3.86
N LYS A 67 -8.23 2.13 -3.53
CA LYS A 67 -7.50 1.84 -2.28
C LYS A 67 -6.07 2.37 -2.32
N ALA A 68 -5.39 2.28 -3.47
CA ALA A 68 -4.06 2.86 -3.64
C ALA A 68 -4.09 4.39 -3.51
N LEU A 69 -5.10 5.06 -4.06
CA LEU A 69 -5.29 6.51 -3.90
C LEU A 69 -5.39 6.91 -2.42
N GLY A 70 -6.16 6.16 -1.63
CA GLY A 70 -6.29 6.44 -0.18
C GLY A 70 -4.98 6.32 0.59
N ALA A 71 -4.03 5.53 0.12
CA ALA A 71 -2.68 5.43 0.71
C ALA A 71 -1.75 6.56 0.29
N ILE A 72 -2.04 7.24 -0.83
CA ILE A 72 -1.23 8.32 -1.41
C ILE A 72 -1.72 9.70 -0.94
N SER A 73 -3.03 9.86 -0.70
CA SER A 73 -3.66 11.09 -0.21
C SER A 73 -3.37 11.38 1.26
#